data_AF-A0A961A0B3-F1
#
_entry.id   AF-A0A961A0B3-F1
#
_cell.length_a   1.000
_cell.length_b   1.000
_cell.length_c   1.000
_cell.angle_alpha   90.00
_cell.angle_beta   90.00
_cell.angle_gamma   90.00
#
_symmetry.space_group_name_H-M   'P 1'
#
loop_
_entity.id
_entity.type
_entity.pdbx_description
1 polymer ?
#
loop_
_entity_poly.entity_id
_entity_poly.type
_entity_poly.pdbx_seq_one_letter_code
_entity_poly.pdbx_strand_id
1 'polypeptide(L)'
;IHPKTLNAKSSKPDFLVAGNQGEEFYLEAVLATKTTKPSKGNPFIKGTLFDKLNEHPHKNFMVAIYEEGSPVKQPSGKRLVKDIHDWLDSLNPDEIQAQIESKGLKSISPFTWSHENWNLEIFPIPLIPNRRGQVTRLISIPGIEAGWVDKWSPIKKAIKSKGKKYGKLDKPLLIAINLDSFLLDRIDEMQALYGQEQYIFKSGSSDEPIMQRAPNGAWYGKSGPQYTRVSGAWIFNDLDAISLAKRKNTIYFNPWAEIPLPKSLRRFPHSISQGDKMQWVEGITLKEIFGLYEGWPEKIKVN
;
A
#
# COMPACT_ATOMS: atom_id res chain seq x y z
N ILE A 1 14.64 26.53 -3.62
CA ILE A 1 13.84 27.77 -3.40
C ILE A 1 12.38 27.38 -3.56
N HIS A 2 11.51 27.70 -2.60
CA HIS A 2 10.07 27.39 -2.68
C HIS A 2 9.32 28.37 -3.62
N PRO A 3 8.28 27.90 -4.33
CA PRO A 3 7.47 28.75 -5.21
C PRO A 3 6.73 29.84 -4.45
N LYS A 4 6.50 30.98 -5.12
CA LYS A 4 5.60 32.02 -4.62
C LYS A 4 4.16 31.58 -4.88
N THR A 5 3.32 31.65 -3.86
CA THR A 5 1.88 31.41 -3.95
C THR A 5 1.14 32.73 -3.81
N LEU A 6 -0.05 32.85 -4.43
CA LEU A 6 -0.88 34.06 -4.36
C LEU A 6 -1.55 34.29 -3.00
N ASN A 7 -1.35 33.39 -2.03
CA ASN A 7 -1.98 33.46 -0.71
C ASN A 7 -1.03 34.06 0.34
N ALA A 8 -1.63 34.65 1.38
CA ALA A 8 -0.90 35.30 2.47
C ALA A 8 -0.27 34.31 3.49
N LYS A 9 -0.37 33.00 3.26
CA LYS A 9 0.28 32.03 4.16
C LYS A 9 1.77 31.98 3.89
N SER A 10 2.55 31.84 4.96
CA SER A 10 4.00 31.61 4.89
C SER A 10 4.35 30.21 4.37
N SER A 11 3.46 29.23 4.55
CA SER A 11 3.64 27.86 4.07
C SER A 11 3.50 27.79 2.55
N LYS A 12 4.51 27.19 1.91
CA LYS A 12 4.59 27.04 0.45
C LYS A 12 4.78 25.56 0.08
N PRO A 13 4.22 25.10 -1.05
CA PRO A 13 4.56 23.80 -1.62
C PRO A 13 6.06 23.66 -1.84
N ASP A 14 6.56 22.43 -1.93
CA ASP A 14 7.99 22.19 -2.16
C ASP A 14 8.46 22.70 -3.53
N PHE A 15 7.69 22.41 -4.59
CA PHE A 15 8.05 22.75 -5.97
C PHE A 15 6.86 23.30 -6.77
N LEU A 16 7.17 24.16 -7.75
CA LEU A 16 6.32 24.45 -8.90
C LEU A 16 6.92 23.71 -10.09
N VAL A 17 6.16 22.79 -10.67
CA VAL A 17 6.56 22.04 -11.85
C VAL A 17 5.93 22.70 -13.07
N ALA A 18 6.77 23.07 -14.04
CA ALA A 18 6.35 23.57 -15.33
C ALA A 18 6.60 22.49 -16.38
N GLY A 19 5.54 22.07 -17.08
CA GLY A 19 5.62 21.18 -18.22
C GLY A 19 6.00 21.91 -19.50
N ASN A 20 6.36 21.13 -20.52
CA ASN A 20 6.83 21.68 -21.79
C ASN A 20 5.72 22.33 -22.63
N GLN A 21 4.44 22.09 -22.30
CA GLN A 21 3.29 22.66 -23.00
C GLN A 21 2.63 23.79 -22.20
N GLY A 22 3.35 24.37 -21.23
CA GLY A 22 2.87 25.47 -20.39
C GLY A 22 1.93 25.05 -19.27
N GLU A 23 1.71 23.75 -19.06
CA GLU A 23 1.01 23.27 -17.88
C GLU A 23 1.85 23.47 -16.62
N GLU A 24 1.22 23.88 -15.52
CA GLU A 24 1.90 24.08 -14.25
C GLU A 24 1.13 23.42 -13.11
N PHE A 25 1.85 22.86 -12.15
CA PHE A 25 1.26 22.35 -10.92
C PHE A 25 2.23 22.45 -9.74
N TYR A 26 1.68 22.51 -8.53
CA TYR A 26 2.46 22.42 -7.31
C TYR A 26 2.71 20.95 -6.93
N LEU A 27 3.96 20.62 -6.61
CA LEU A 27 4.34 19.32 -6.08
C LEU A 27 4.76 19.49 -4.61
N GLU A 28 4.14 18.71 -3.74
CA GLU A 28 4.53 18.55 -2.34
C GLU A 28 5.05 17.14 -2.10
N ALA A 29 6.25 17.01 -1.54
CA ALA A 29 6.81 15.72 -1.17
C ALA A 29 6.59 15.44 0.32
N VAL A 30 6.33 14.17 0.65
CA VAL A 30 6.22 13.73 2.04
C VAL A 30 6.66 12.28 2.19
N LEU A 31 7.51 12.05 3.19
CA LEU A 31 7.77 10.72 3.70
C LEU A 31 6.68 10.39 4.74
N ALA A 32 5.83 9.43 4.44
CA ALA A 32 4.82 8.92 5.36
C ALA A 32 5.41 7.73 6.13
N THR A 33 6.03 8.01 7.27
CA THR A 33 6.55 6.95 8.17
C THR A 33 5.48 6.52 9.18
N LYS A 34 5.49 5.24 9.57
CA LYS A 34 4.91 4.82 10.85
C LYS A 34 5.82 5.36 11.96
N THR A 35 5.48 6.47 12.60
CA THR A 35 6.14 6.82 13.89
C THR A 35 5.76 5.73 14.90
N THR A 36 6.68 4.98 15.50
CA THR A 36 7.57 5.40 16.60
C THR A 36 8.96 4.75 16.55
N LYS A 37 10.01 5.60 16.57
CA LYS A 37 11.46 5.28 16.56
C LYS A 37 12.00 4.62 15.27
N PRO A 38 13.15 5.09 14.75
CA PRO A 38 13.83 4.35 13.68
C PRO A 38 14.21 2.96 14.20
N SER A 39 13.69 1.91 13.55
CA SER A 39 14.17 0.55 13.79
C SER A 39 15.63 0.49 13.38
N LYS A 40 16.51 0.03 14.28
CA LYS A 40 17.95 -0.15 14.01
C LYS A 40 18.25 -1.31 13.03
N GLY A 41 17.23 -1.98 12.48
CA GLY A 41 17.39 -3.08 11.54
C GLY A 41 17.20 -2.62 10.09
N ASN A 42 17.91 -3.27 9.17
CA ASN A 42 17.86 -2.97 7.75
C ASN A 42 16.49 -3.37 7.15
N PRO A 43 15.66 -2.42 6.68
CA PRO A 43 14.30 -2.70 6.18
C PRO A 43 14.28 -3.65 4.96
N PHE A 44 15.38 -3.68 4.18
CA PHE A 44 15.55 -4.59 3.04
C PHE A 44 15.56 -6.08 3.42
N ILE A 45 15.99 -6.41 4.66
CA ILE A 45 16.05 -7.79 5.14
C ILE A 45 14.65 -8.39 5.27
N LYS A 46 13.69 -7.60 5.78
CA LYS A 46 12.31 -8.04 5.97
C LYS A 46 11.56 -8.14 4.64
N GLY A 47 11.72 -7.15 3.75
CA GLY A 47 11.08 -7.15 2.43
C GLY A 47 11.45 -8.38 1.61
N THR A 48 12.75 -8.69 1.51
CA THR A 48 13.24 -9.86 0.76
C THR A 48 12.65 -11.19 1.27
N LEU A 49 12.37 -11.27 2.58
CA LEU A 49 11.77 -12.47 3.17
C LEU A 49 10.28 -12.61 2.84
N PHE A 50 9.53 -11.51 2.92
CA PHE A 50 8.10 -11.52 2.60
C PHE A 50 7.85 -11.73 1.11
N ASP A 51 8.71 -11.18 0.23
CA ASP A 51 8.66 -11.47 -1.20
C ASP A 51 8.84 -12.96 -1.46
N LYS A 52 9.83 -13.57 -0.80
CA LYS A 52 10.08 -15.01 -0.90
C LYS A 52 8.93 -15.87 -0.37
N LEU A 53 8.23 -15.44 0.68
CA LEU A 53 7.02 -16.12 1.12
C LEU A 53 5.90 -16.02 0.08
N ASN A 54 5.73 -14.84 -0.53
CA ASN A 54 4.71 -14.64 -1.57
C ASN A 54 5.00 -15.42 -2.86
N GLU A 55 6.26 -15.71 -3.19
CA GLU A 55 6.65 -16.59 -4.29
C GLU A 55 6.19 -18.06 -4.09
N HIS A 56 5.79 -18.46 -2.87
CA HIS A 56 5.43 -19.83 -2.53
C HIS A 56 4.00 -19.90 -1.96
N PRO A 57 2.95 -19.71 -2.79
CA PRO A 57 1.56 -19.80 -2.34
C PRO A 57 1.22 -21.20 -1.81
N HIS A 58 0.28 -21.27 -0.87
CA HIS A 58 -0.23 -22.54 -0.36
C HIS A 58 -1.62 -22.84 -0.94
N LYS A 59 -1.92 -24.13 -1.19
CA LYS A 59 -3.15 -24.54 -1.87
C LYS A 59 -4.41 -24.22 -1.07
N ASN A 60 -4.34 -24.35 0.25
CA ASN A 60 -5.51 -24.29 1.14
C ASN A 60 -5.56 -23.07 2.04
N PHE A 61 -4.47 -22.33 2.16
CA PHE A 61 -4.32 -21.27 3.16
C PHE A 61 -3.58 -20.07 2.58
N MET A 62 -3.90 -18.90 3.11
CA MET A 62 -3.00 -17.77 3.19
C MET A 62 -2.53 -17.63 4.65
N VAL A 63 -1.62 -16.71 4.94
CA VAL A 63 -1.17 -16.43 6.31
C VAL A 63 -1.24 -14.95 6.67
N ALA A 64 -1.66 -14.66 7.90
CA ALA A 64 -1.49 -13.36 8.51
C ALA A 64 -0.24 -13.39 9.40
N ILE A 65 0.58 -12.34 9.34
CA ILE A 65 1.87 -12.29 10.07
C ILE A 65 1.87 -11.08 11.01
N TYR A 66 2.09 -11.35 12.30
CA TYR A 66 2.48 -10.36 13.31
C TYR A 66 3.99 -10.40 13.43
N GLU A 67 4.60 -9.22 13.54
CA GLU A 67 6.03 -9.13 13.76
C GLU A 67 6.36 -8.18 14.91
N GLU A 68 7.37 -8.56 15.68
CA GLU A 68 7.98 -7.72 16.70
C GLU A 68 9.50 -7.70 16.54
N GLY A 69 10.09 -6.51 16.63
CA GLY A 69 11.54 -6.32 16.52
C GLY A 69 12.05 -6.26 15.08
N SER A 70 13.38 -6.36 14.89
CA SER A 70 14.01 -6.20 13.58
C SER A 70 15.39 -6.85 13.52
N PRO A 71 15.62 -7.81 12.61
CA PRO A 71 16.86 -8.55 12.56
C PRO A 71 17.97 -7.69 11.95
N VAL A 72 19.21 -7.94 12.35
CA VAL A 72 20.41 -7.32 11.76
C VAL A 72 20.96 -8.18 10.63
N LYS A 73 20.80 -9.51 10.73
CA LYS A 73 21.21 -10.47 9.69
C LYS A 73 20.02 -11.02 8.92
N GLN A 74 20.27 -11.39 7.66
CA GLN A 74 19.24 -11.99 6.82
C GLN A 74 18.96 -13.43 7.27
N PRO A 75 17.72 -13.77 7.65
CA PRO A 75 17.38 -15.14 7.95
C PRO A 75 17.28 -15.99 6.68
N SER A 76 17.40 -17.31 6.85
CA SER A 76 17.19 -18.25 5.75
C SER A 76 15.72 -18.27 5.33
N GLY A 77 15.36 -17.51 4.30
CA GLY A 77 14.00 -17.54 3.79
C GLY A 77 13.59 -18.88 3.17
N LYS A 78 14.55 -19.74 2.77
CA LYS A 78 14.23 -21.12 2.37
C LYS A 78 13.70 -21.93 3.56
N ARG A 79 14.35 -21.77 4.72
CA ARG A 79 13.94 -22.43 5.95
C ARG A 79 12.58 -21.93 6.41
N LEU A 80 12.36 -20.62 6.45
CA LEU A 80 11.07 -20.06 6.87
C LEU A 80 9.91 -20.52 5.96
N VAL A 81 10.10 -20.51 4.64
CA VAL A 81 9.09 -21.04 3.70
C VAL A 81 8.77 -22.49 4.02
N LYS A 82 9.80 -23.34 4.15
CA LYS A 82 9.62 -24.76 4.46
C LYS A 82 8.86 -24.96 5.78
N ASP A 83 9.32 -24.31 6.84
CA ASP A 83 8.74 -24.49 8.19
C ASP A 83 7.26 -24.04 8.22
N ILE A 84 6.90 -22.96 7.52
CA ILE A 84 5.51 -22.51 7.40
C ILE A 84 4.67 -23.49 6.58
N HIS A 85 5.18 -23.97 5.44
CA HIS A 85 4.43 -24.91 4.60
C HIS A 85 4.21 -26.24 5.31
N ASP A 86 5.23 -26.80 5.97
CA ASP A 86 5.10 -28.03 6.76
C ASP A 86 4.03 -27.88 7.86
N TRP A 87 3.98 -26.70 8.50
CA TRP A 87 2.94 -26.40 9.49
C TRP A 87 1.54 -26.28 8.85
N LEU A 88 1.40 -25.54 7.75
CA LEU A 88 0.11 -25.40 7.04
C LEU A 88 -0.41 -26.74 6.51
N ASP A 89 0.48 -27.61 6.05
CA ASP A 89 0.18 -28.97 5.58
C ASP A 89 -0.34 -29.87 6.72
N SER A 90 -0.01 -29.56 7.97
CA SER A 90 -0.52 -30.27 9.15
C SER A 90 -1.94 -29.82 9.57
N LEU A 91 -2.48 -28.76 8.98
CA LEU A 91 -3.77 -28.18 9.36
C LEU A 91 -4.90 -28.61 8.41
N ASN A 92 -6.09 -28.82 8.98
CA ASN A 92 -7.31 -29.00 8.20
C ASN A 92 -7.99 -27.63 7.93
N PRO A 93 -8.13 -27.18 6.68
CA PRO A 93 -8.70 -25.87 6.37
C PRO A 93 -10.16 -25.70 6.81
N ASP A 94 -10.94 -26.78 6.80
CA ASP A 94 -12.36 -26.73 7.16
C ASP A 94 -12.53 -26.61 8.69
N GLU A 95 -11.67 -27.27 9.47
CA GLU A 95 -11.64 -27.15 10.94
C GLU A 95 -11.18 -25.76 11.39
N ILE A 96 -10.12 -25.24 10.76
CA ILE A 96 -9.62 -23.88 11.04
C ILE A 96 -10.69 -22.84 10.69
N GLN A 97 -11.39 -22.99 9.56
CA GLN A 97 -12.48 -22.09 9.17
C GLN A 97 -13.59 -22.08 10.24
N ALA A 98 -14.07 -23.25 10.66
CA ALA A 98 -15.10 -23.37 11.68
C ALA A 98 -14.66 -22.79 13.05
N GLN A 99 -13.39 -22.96 13.41
CA GLN A 99 -12.84 -22.38 14.63
C GLN A 99 -12.77 -20.85 14.57
N ILE A 100 -12.35 -20.29 13.43
CA ILE A 100 -12.32 -18.83 13.21
C ILE A 100 -13.75 -18.25 13.24
N GLU A 101 -14.71 -18.89 12.58
CA GLU A 101 -16.11 -18.45 12.56
C GLU A 101 -16.75 -18.45 13.95
N SER A 102 -16.39 -19.42 14.80
CA SER A 102 -16.97 -19.56 16.14
C SER A 102 -16.28 -18.73 17.22
N LYS A 103 -14.95 -18.55 17.15
CA LYS A 103 -14.13 -18.00 18.26
C LYS A 103 -13.17 -16.89 17.84
N GLY A 104 -13.17 -16.51 16.56
CA GLY A 104 -12.25 -15.50 16.01
C GLY A 104 -10.84 -16.03 15.78
N LEU A 105 -10.06 -15.29 14.98
CA LEU A 105 -8.73 -15.71 14.52
C LEU A 105 -7.73 -15.93 15.66
N LYS A 106 -7.80 -15.10 16.70
CA LYS A 106 -6.88 -15.19 17.86
C LYS A 106 -7.10 -16.43 18.73
N SER A 107 -8.15 -17.21 18.46
CA SER A 107 -8.33 -18.52 19.09
C SER A 107 -7.42 -19.60 18.50
N ILE A 108 -6.85 -19.36 17.31
CA ILE A 108 -5.89 -20.27 16.69
C ILE A 108 -4.52 -20.08 17.33
N SER A 109 -3.84 -21.18 17.68
CA SER A 109 -2.45 -21.11 18.11
C SER A 109 -1.57 -20.69 16.94
N PRO A 110 -0.83 -19.56 17.01
CA PRO A 110 0.02 -19.14 15.91
C PRO A 110 1.22 -20.06 15.78
N PHE A 111 1.73 -20.18 14.55
CA PHE A 111 3.09 -20.64 14.33
C PHE A 111 4.05 -19.51 14.71
N THR A 112 4.89 -19.76 15.71
CA THR A 112 5.87 -18.79 16.18
C THR A 112 7.22 -19.09 15.57
N TRP A 113 7.87 -18.03 15.08
CA TRP A 113 9.21 -18.14 14.51
C TRP A 113 10.06 -16.97 14.96
N SER A 114 11.32 -17.22 15.29
CA SER A 114 12.23 -16.17 15.74
C SER A 114 13.58 -16.26 15.07
N HIS A 115 14.16 -15.08 14.84
CA HIS A 115 15.54 -14.91 14.39
C HIS A 115 16.12 -13.65 14.99
N GLU A 116 17.17 -13.82 15.79
CA GLU A 116 17.75 -12.73 16.59
C GLU A 116 16.68 -12.06 17.48
N ASN A 117 16.53 -10.75 17.37
CA ASN A 117 15.52 -9.94 18.05
C ASN A 117 14.25 -9.75 17.20
N TRP A 118 14.00 -10.60 16.20
CA TRP A 118 12.80 -10.54 15.36
C TRP A 118 11.94 -11.78 15.58
N ASN A 119 10.72 -11.54 16.05
CA ASN A 119 9.73 -12.58 16.34
C ASN A 119 8.56 -12.42 15.39
N LEU A 120 8.07 -13.54 14.86
CA LEU A 120 6.91 -13.65 14.01
C LEU A 120 5.87 -14.53 14.68
N GLU A 121 4.62 -14.06 14.69
CA GLU A 121 3.46 -14.92 14.95
C GLU A 121 2.65 -15.03 13.66
N ILE A 122 2.46 -16.25 13.20
CA ILE A 122 1.87 -16.53 11.90
C ILE A 122 0.56 -17.27 12.12
N PHE A 123 -0.52 -16.70 11.61
CA PHE A 123 -1.88 -17.24 11.74
C PHE A 123 -2.37 -17.77 10.39
N PRO A 124 -3.01 -18.95 10.35
CA PRO A 124 -3.51 -19.52 9.11
C PRO A 124 -4.84 -18.87 8.74
N ILE A 125 -4.99 -18.49 7.48
CA ILE A 125 -6.23 -17.95 6.90
C ILE A 125 -6.73 -18.95 5.87
N PRO A 126 -7.74 -19.79 6.20
CA PRO A 126 -8.25 -20.80 5.28
C PRO A 126 -8.88 -20.17 4.03
N LEU A 127 -8.66 -20.82 2.90
CA LEU A 127 -9.33 -20.49 1.65
C LEU A 127 -10.68 -21.22 1.60
N ILE A 128 -11.73 -20.47 1.29
CA ILE A 128 -13.03 -21.05 0.94
C ILE A 128 -12.88 -22.06 -0.21
N PRO A 129 -13.68 -23.15 -0.24
CA PRO A 129 -13.45 -24.28 -1.14
C PRO A 129 -13.25 -23.91 -2.61
N ASN A 130 -14.03 -22.95 -3.12
CA ASN A 130 -13.97 -22.48 -4.50
C ASN A 130 -12.77 -21.58 -4.84
N ARG A 131 -11.92 -21.22 -3.87
CA ARG A 131 -10.68 -20.44 -4.06
C ARG A 131 -9.41 -21.23 -3.80
N ARG A 132 -9.51 -22.49 -3.36
CA ARG A 132 -8.35 -23.36 -3.11
C ARG A 132 -7.55 -23.54 -4.41
N GLY A 133 -6.23 -23.39 -4.31
CA GLY A 133 -5.29 -23.48 -5.43
C GLY A 133 -5.30 -22.29 -6.40
N GLN A 134 -6.10 -21.25 -6.16
CA GLN A 134 -6.24 -20.12 -7.08
C GLN A 134 -5.49 -18.86 -6.63
N VAL A 135 -4.98 -18.84 -5.38
CA VAL A 135 -4.21 -17.69 -4.89
C VAL A 135 -2.76 -17.78 -5.35
N THR A 136 -2.21 -16.64 -5.78
CA THR A 136 -0.84 -16.53 -6.29
C THR A 136 0.14 -15.96 -5.28
N ARG A 137 -0.26 -15.87 -4.00
CA ARG A 137 0.56 -15.36 -2.89
C ARG A 137 0.22 -16.07 -1.58
N LEU A 138 1.21 -16.18 -0.69
CA LEU A 138 1.04 -16.80 0.63
C LEU A 138 0.52 -15.82 1.68
N ILE A 139 0.99 -14.57 1.69
CA ILE A 139 0.64 -13.60 2.75
C ILE A 139 -0.70 -12.94 2.41
N SER A 140 -1.64 -12.98 3.37
CA SER A 140 -2.95 -12.32 3.26
C SER A 140 -2.86 -10.82 3.53
N ILE A 141 -3.86 -10.07 3.05
CA ILE A 141 -4.05 -8.67 3.47
C ILE A 141 -4.58 -8.72 4.92
N PRO A 142 -4.06 -7.91 5.85
CA PRO A 142 -4.63 -7.82 7.19
C PRO A 142 -6.08 -7.37 7.10
N GLY A 143 -7.01 -8.25 7.45
CA GLY A 143 -8.44 -7.99 7.37
C GLY A 143 -9.23 -9.15 7.94
N ILE A 144 -9.48 -9.05 9.25
CA ILE A 144 -10.38 -9.79 10.16
C ILE A 144 -9.56 -10.26 11.38
N GLU A 145 -9.51 -9.39 12.39
CA GLU A 145 -9.03 -9.60 13.77
C GLU A 145 -7.56 -9.98 14.02
N ALA A 146 -6.78 -9.98 12.97
CA ALA A 146 -5.35 -10.04 13.02
C ALA A 146 -4.86 -8.56 13.10
N GLY A 147 -4.16 -8.18 14.19
CA GLY A 147 -3.68 -6.83 14.52
C GLY A 147 -3.43 -5.85 13.36
N TRP A 148 -4.04 -4.69 13.49
CA TRP A 148 -4.06 -3.63 12.50
C TRP A 148 -2.66 -3.04 12.28
N VAL A 149 -2.00 -3.46 11.20
CA VAL A 149 -0.99 -2.60 10.58
C VAL A 149 -1.74 -1.59 9.72
N ASP A 150 -2.02 -0.43 10.30
CA ASP A 150 -2.67 0.69 9.64
C ASP A 150 -1.76 1.30 8.55
N LYS A 151 -1.71 0.66 7.37
CA LYS A 151 -0.87 1.06 6.23
C LYS A 151 -1.45 2.23 5.45
N TRP A 152 -2.77 2.39 5.47
CA TRP A 152 -3.48 3.41 4.69
C TRP A 152 -3.61 4.74 5.43
N SER A 153 -3.68 4.76 6.77
CA SER A 153 -3.81 6.03 7.49
C SER A 153 -2.61 6.95 7.38
N PRO A 154 -1.34 6.51 7.26
CA PRO A 154 -0.23 7.40 6.95
C PRO A 154 -0.45 8.17 5.64
N ILE A 155 -0.90 7.52 4.57
CA ILE A 155 -1.25 8.16 3.30
C ILE A 155 -2.37 9.17 3.50
N LYS A 156 -3.47 8.73 4.13
CA LYS A 156 -4.63 9.59 4.42
C LYS A 156 -4.24 10.80 5.28
N LYS A 157 -3.43 10.62 6.31
CA LYS A 157 -2.93 11.69 7.19
C LYS A 157 -2.04 12.65 6.40
N ALA A 158 -1.16 12.15 5.54
CA ALA A 158 -0.31 12.96 4.68
C ALA A 158 -1.15 13.86 3.76
N ILE A 159 -2.13 13.30 3.06
CA ILE A 159 -3.05 14.04 2.19
C ILE A 159 -3.81 15.11 2.98
N LYS A 160 -4.40 14.74 4.13
CA LYS A 160 -5.18 15.67 4.95
C LYS A 160 -4.34 16.79 5.52
N SER A 161 -3.13 16.47 6.00
CA SER A 161 -2.18 17.44 6.56
C SER A 161 -1.73 18.44 5.50
N LYS A 162 -1.21 17.96 4.36
CA LYS A 162 -0.71 18.82 3.29
C LYS A 162 -1.83 19.58 2.58
N GLY A 163 -3.00 18.96 2.38
CA GLY A 163 -4.17 19.65 1.83
C GLY A 163 -4.63 20.84 2.69
N LYS A 164 -4.52 20.77 4.02
CA LYS A 164 -4.86 21.89 4.91
C LYS A 164 -3.72 22.91 5.08
N LYS A 165 -2.48 22.51 4.81
CA LYS A 165 -1.28 23.31 5.05
C LYS A 165 -1.30 24.63 4.28
N TYR A 166 -1.73 24.60 3.03
CA TYR A 166 -1.69 25.77 2.14
C TYR A 166 -2.94 26.63 2.22
N GLY A 167 -2.82 27.89 1.78
CA GLY A 167 -3.96 28.77 1.56
C GLY A 167 -4.69 28.38 0.27
N LYS A 168 -5.45 29.31 -0.31
CA LYS A 168 -5.98 29.10 -1.67
C LYS A 168 -4.82 28.95 -2.65
N LEU A 169 -4.83 27.88 -3.43
CA LEU A 169 -3.87 27.65 -4.52
C LEU A 169 -4.56 27.96 -5.84
N ASP A 170 -3.78 28.48 -6.79
CA ASP A 170 -4.20 28.88 -8.13
C ASP A 170 -3.87 27.83 -9.21
N LYS A 171 -3.22 26.74 -8.80
CA LYS A 171 -2.76 25.65 -9.67
C LYS A 171 -3.05 24.30 -9.01
N PRO A 172 -3.10 23.21 -9.79
CA PRO A 172 -3.27 21.86 -9.24
C PRO A 172 -2.22 21.54 -8.17
N LEU A 173 -2.60 20.77 -7.16
CA LEU A 173 -1.70 20.28 -6.12
C LEU A 173 -1.57 18.75 -6.22
N LEU A 174 -0.37 18.29 -6.56
CA LEU A 174 0.03 16.89 -6.49
C LEU A 174 0.81 16.65 -5.20
N ILE A 175 0.41 15.66 -4.40
CA ILE A 175 1.17 15.24 -3.23
C ILE A 175 1.90 13.94 -3.56
N ALA A 176 3.23 13.97 -3.61
CA ALA A 176 4.09 12.81 -3.73
C ALA A 176 4.35 12.20 -2.34
N ILE A 177 3.86 10.98 -2.13
CA ILE A 177 3.87 10.29 -0.84
C ILE A 177 4.78 9.08 -0.98
N ASN A 178 5.93 9.12 -0.34
CA ASN A 178 6.79 7.96 -0.20
C ASN A 178 6.46 7.25 1.12
N LEU A 179 6.21 5.95 1.08
CA LEU A 179 5.95 5.14 2.25
C LEU A 179 7.13 4.25 2.56
N ASP A 180 7.61 4.29 3.79
CA ASP A 180 8.57 3.32 4.34
C ASP A 180 7.82 2.05 4.77
N SER A 181 7.20 1.35 3.81
CA SER A 181 6.47 0.11 4.06
C SER A 181 6.40 -0.77 2.82
N PHE A 182 7.21 -1.83 2.79
CA PHE A 182 7.39 -2.79 1.68
C PHE A 182 6.14 -3.48 1.14
N LEU A 183 5.03 -3.49 1.89
CA LEU A 183 3.82 -4.28 1.58
C LEU A 183 2.61 -3.40 1.23
N LEU A 184 2.81 -2.25 0.58
CA LEU A 184 1.71 -1.45 0.07
C LEU A 184 1.16 -2.08 -1.22
N ASP A 185 -0.13 -2.39 -1.23
CA ASP A 185 -0.83 -2.81 -2.44
C ASP A 185 -1.91 -1.79 -2.88
N ARG A 186 -2.53 -2.05 -4.04
CA ARG A 186 -3.56 -1.17 -4.60
C ARG A 186 -4.78 -1.05 -3.69
N ILE A 187 -5.07 -2.06 -2.87
CA ILE A 187 -6.20 -2.02 -1.95
C ILE A 187 -5.88 -1.04 -0.83
N ASP A 188 -4.68 -1.07 -0.25
CA ASP A 188 -4.25 -0.08 0.76
C ASP A 188 -4.33 1.36 0.23
N GLU A 189 -3.87 1.59 -1.00
CA GLU A 189 -3.97 2.89 -1.68
C GLU A 189 -5.45 3.32 -1.85
N MET A 190 -6.31 2.41 -2.33
CA MET A 190 -7.74 2.65 -2.50
C MET A 190 -8.45 2.93 -1.17
N GLN A 191 -8.11 2.19 -0.11
CA GLN A 191 -8.66 2.39 1.23
C GLN A 191 -8.25 3.76 1.80
N ALA A 192 -7.00 4.18 1.58
CA ALA A 192 -6.53 5.49 2.01
C ALA A 192 -7.28 6.63 1.33
N LEU A 193 -7.47 6.52 0.01
CA LEU A 193 -8.00 7.58 -0.83
C LEU A 193 -9.53 7.65 -0.77
N TYR A 194 -10.21 6.53 -0.97
CA TYR A 194 -11.66 6.46 -1.18
C TYR A 194 -12.42 5.83 -0.02
N GLY A 195 -11.72 5.18 0.91
CA GLY A 195 -12.30 4.54 2.08
C GLY A 195 -12.28 3.02 2.02
N GLN A 196 -12.40 2.42 3.20
CA GLN A 196 -12.26 0.97 3.40
C GLN A 196 -13.37 0.19 2.70
N GLU A 197 -13.06 -0.98 2.14
CA GLU A 197 -14.09 -1.87 1.61
C GLU A 197 -14.90 -2.46 2.77
N GLN A 198 -16.22 -2.51 2.60
CA GLN A 198 -17.17 -3.06 3.56
C GLN A 198 -18.19 -3.89 2.80
N TYR A 199 -18.55 -5.04 3.35
CA TYR A 199 -19.63 -5.86 2.83
C TYR A 199 -20.87 -5.62 3.69
N ILE A 200 -21.96 -5.20 3.06
CA ILE A 200 -23.24 -5.01 3.73
C ILE A 200 -24.05 -6.28 3.56
N PHE A 201 -24.31 -6.95 4.69
CA PHE A 201 -25.19 -8.09 4.79
C PHE A 201 -26.60 -7.59 5.13
N LYS A 202 -27.58 -7.90 4.27
CA LYS A 202 -28.98 -7.64 4.59
C LYS A 202 -29.50 -8.79 5.44
N SER A 203 -29.72 -8.53 6.73
CA SER A 203 -30.30 -9.54 7.64
C SER A 203 -31.68 -9.95 7.14
N GLY A 204 -31.88 -11.26 6.91
CA GLY A 204 -33.15 -11.83 6.46
C GLY A 204 -33.35 -11.94 4.94
N SER A 205 -32.36 -11.59 4.11
CA SER A 205 -32.39 -11.94 2.68
C SER A 205 -31.28 -12.93 2.32
N SER A 206 -31.54 -13.78 1.32
CA SER A 206 -30.54 -14.68 0.73
C SER A 206 -29.67 -13.99 -0.32
N ASP A 207 -29.67 -12.65 -0.36
CA ASP A 207 -28.96 -11.89 -1.38
C ASP A 207 -27.45 -11.93 -1.12
N GLU A 208 -26.67 -11.86 -2.21
CA GLU A 208 -25.23 -11.73 -2.09
C GLU A 208 -24.84 -10.42 -1.36
N PRO A 209 -23.81 -10.44 -0.49
CA PRO A 209 -23.33 -9.24 0.18
C PRO A 209 -22.91 -8.17 -0.80
N ILE A 210 -23.40 -6.95 -0.60
CA ILE A 210 -23.04 -5.81 -1.46
C ILE A 210 -21.76 -5.18 -0.95
N MET A 211 -20.72 -5.12 -1.78
CA MET A 211 -19.50 -4.38 -1.46
C MET A 211 -19.75 -2.87 -1.62
N GLN A 212 -19.46 -2.12 -0.56
CA GLN A 212 -19.46 -0.67 -0.55
C GLN A 212 -18.17 -0.14 0.08
N ARG A 213 -17.88 1.14 -0.07
CA ARG A 213 -16.77 1.78 0.63
C ARG A 213 -17.27 2.58 1.83
N ALA A 214 -16.62 2.37 2.97
CA ALA A 214 -16.80 3.18 4.16
C ALA A 214 -16.50 4.65 3.83
N PRO A 215 -17.27 5.62 4.36
CA PRO A 215 -17.05 7.04 4.11
C PRO A 215 -15.89 7.59 4.98
N ASN A 216 -14.72 6.96 4.89
CA ASN A 216 -13.56 7.22 5.74
C ASN A 216 -12.24 7.36 4.97
N GLY A 217 -12.28 7.65 3.68
CA GLY A 217 -11.10 7.96 2.87
C GLY A 217 -10.51 9.35 3.12
N ALA A 218 -9.49 9.68 2.34
CA ALA A 218 -8.90 11.01 2.25
C ALA A 218 -9.77 11.93 1.39
N TRP A 219 -10.28 11.43 0.26
CA TRP A 219 -11.09 12.16 -0.72
C TRP A 219 -12.59 11.91 -0.61
N TYR A 220 -13.00 10.86 0.10
CA TYR A 220 -14.41 10.57 0.34
C TYR A 220 -14.69 10.40 1.84
N GLY A 221 -15.73 11.07 2.34
CA GLY A 221 -16.07 11.16 3.76
C GLY A 221 -17.57 11.06 4.00
N LYS A 222 -17.99 11.19 5.27
CA LYS A 222 -19.41 11.10 5.66
C LYS A 222 -20.32 12.08 4.92
N SER A 223 -19.78 13.23 4.53
CA SER A 223 -20.47 14.28 3.78
C SER A 223 -20.19 14.23 2.27
N GLY A 224 -19.67 13.11 1.75
CA GLY A 224 -19.29 12.95 0.36
C GLY A 224 -17.84 13.37 0.07
N PRO A 225 -17.55 13.87 -1.15
CA PRO A 225 -16.21 14.30 -1.55
C PRO A 225 -15.59 15.35 -0.61
N GLN A 226 -14.30 15.23 -0.32
CA GLN A 226 -13.54 16.14 0.56
C GLN A 226 -12.09 16.28 0.09
N TYR A 227 -11.39 17.31 0.58
CA TYR A 227 -10.01 17.62 0.18
C TYR A 227 -9.83 17.77 -1.34
N THR A 228 -10.85 18.31 -2.00
CA THR A 228 -10.95 18.62 -3.45
C THR A 228 -9.86 19.56 -3.97
N ARG A 229 -9.27 20.38 -3.10
CA ARG A 229 -8.04 21.15 -3.40
C ARG A 229 -6.80 20.31 -3.72
N VAL A 230 -6.77 19.03 -3.31
CA VAL A 230 -5.70 18.10 -3.66
C VAL A 230 -6.09 17.44 -4.97
N SER A 231 -5.38 17.78 -6.03
CA SER A 231 -5.69 17.35 -7.39
C SER A 231 -5.33 15.89 -7.66
N GLY A 232 -4.36 15.36 -6.91
CA GLY A 232 -4.07 13.93 -6.88
C GLY A 232 -2.94 13.58 -5.91
N ALA A 233 -2.63 12.29 -5.85
CA ALA A 233 -1.58 11.74 -5.01
C ALA A 233 -0.67 10.85 -5.86
N TRP A 234 0.65 11.03 -5.77
CA TRP A 234 1.63 10.15 -6.39
C TRP A 234 2.23 9.27 -5.29
N ILE A 235 1.83 8.00 -5.26
CA ILE A 235 2.18 7.10 -4.17
C ILE A 235 3.35 6.23 -4.60
N PHE A 236 4.34 6.10 -3.72
CA PHE A 236 5.54 5.29 -3.90
C PHE A 236 5.66 4.30 -2.74
N ASN A 237 5.98 3.06 -3.07
CA ASN A 237 6.32 2.03 -2.10
C ASN A 237 7.84 2.00 -1.93
N ASP A 238 8.33 2.57 -0.81
CA ASP A 238 9.71 2.50 -0.37
C ASP A 238 10.74 2.95 -1.42
N LEU A 239 10.53 4.17 -1.96
CA LEU A 239 11.41 4.77 -2.94
C LEU A 239 12.66 5.35 -2.26
N ASP A 240 13.82 4.90 -2.70
CA ASP A 240 15.12 5.48 -2.37
C ASP A 240 16.06 5.42 -3.60
N ALA A 241 17.30 5.90 -3.45
CA ALA A 241 18.27 5.96 -4.54
C ALA A 241 18.68 4.57 -5.09
N ILE A 242 18.61 3.54 -4.25
CA ILE A 242 18.96 2.15 -4.58
C ILE A 242 17.78 1.47 -5.26
N SER A 243 16.56 1.72 -4.80
CA SER A 243 15.35 1.03 -5.23
C SER A 243 14.69 1.66 -6.47
N LEU A 244 15.18 2.83 -6.92
CA LEU A 244 14.64 3.66 -8.01
C LEU A 244 14.21 2.89 -9.27
N ALA A 245 14.99 1.88 -9.70
CA ALA A 245 14.70 1.11 -10.92
C ALA A 245 13.62 0.02 -10.73
N LYS A 246 13.31 -0.35 -9.48
CA LYS A 246 12.46 -1.50 -9.15
C LYS A 246 11.14 -1.10 -8.51
N ARG A 247 11.05 0.10 -7.92
CA ARG A 247 9.86 0.51 -7.17
C ARG A 247 8.69 0.89 -8.08
N LYS A 248 7.55 0.27 -7.76
CA LYS A 248 6.24 0.66 -8.30
C LYS A 248 5.82 1.99 -7.70
N ASN A 249 5.14 2.77 -8.52
CA ASN A 249 4.52 4.01 -8.13
C ASN A 249 3.22 4.17 -8.92
N THR A 250 2.26 4.92 -8.39
CA THR A 250 1.00 5.19 -9.08
C THR A 250 0.57 6.62 -8.81
N ILE A 251 0.22 7.36 -9.86
CA ILE A 251 -0.47 8.65 -9.73
C ILE A 251 -1.98 8.40 -9.68
N TYR A 252 -2.61 8.69 -8.55
CA TYR A 252 -4.06 8.72 -8.41
C TYR A 252 -4.60 10.11 -8.70
N PHE A 253 -5.45 10.23 -9.72
CA PHE A 253 -6.16 11.47 -10.02
C PHE A 253 -7.39 11.58 -9.12
N ASN A 254 -7.52 12.68 -8.39
CA ASN A 254 -8.73 12.92 -7.58
C ASN A 254 -9.89 13.31 -8.52
N PRO A 255 -10.95 12.48 -8.63
CA PRO A 255 -12.07 12.78 -9.54
C PRO A 255 -12.87 14.01 -9.10
N TRP A 256 -12.73 14.45 -7.85
CA TRP A 256 -13.42 15.61 -7.29
C TRP A 256 -12.50 16.82 -7.12
N ALA A 257 -11.38 16.86 -7.84
CA ALA A 257 -10.44 17.97 -7.75
C ALA A 257 -11.07 19.31 -8.17
N GLU A 258 -10.87 20.38 -7.39
CA GLU A 258 -11.25 21.75 -7.75
C GLU A 258 -10.48 22.24 -8.99
N ILE A 259 -9.19 21.92 -9.05
CA ILE A 259 -8.33 22.17 -10.21
C ILE A 259 -7.70 20.82 -10.60
N PRO A 260 -8.17 20.15 -11.66
CA PRO A 260 -7.67 18.82 -12.04
C PRO A 260 -6.19 18.82 -12.42
N LEU A 261 -5.51 17.69 -12.20
CA LEU A 261 -4.13 17.51 -12.64
C LEU A 261 -4.01 17.55 -14.17
N PRO A 262 -2.87 18.04 -14.71
CA PRO A 262 -2.61 18.01 -16.15
C PRO A 262 -2.65 16.59 -16.71
N LYS A 263 -3.22 16.42 -17.91
CA LYS A 263 -3.29 15.12 -18.60
C LYS A 263 -1.90 14.59 -18.97
N SER A 264 -0.89 15.45 -19.10
CA SER A 264 0.49 15.03 -19.40
C SER A 264 1.07 14.09 -18.34
N LEU A 265 0.58 14.14 -17.09
CA LEU A 265 0.96 13.19 -16.03
C LEU A 265 0.49 11.75 -16.29
N ARG A 266 -0.45 11.52 -17.22
CA ARG A 266 -0.90 10.17 -17.61
C ARG A 266 0.16 9.36 -18.37
N ARG A 267 1.31 9.96 -18.70
CA ARG A 267 2.47 9.22 -19.22
C ARG A 267 3.12 8.30 -18.18
N PHE A 268 2.91 8.56 -16.89
CA PHE A 268 3.42 7.72 -15.80
C PHE A 268 2.37 6.68 -15.40
N PRO A 269 2.73 5.62 -14.66
CA PRO A 269 1.74 4.71 -14.11
C PRO A 269 0.70 5.47 -13.28
N HIS A 270 -0.58 5.29 -13.59
CA HIS A 270 -1.63 6.11 -13.00
C HIS A 270 -2.96 5.39 -12.85
N SER A 271 -3.84 5.98 -12.06
CA SER A 271 -5.19 5.54 -11.82
C SER A 271 -6.19 6.69 -11.97
N ILE A 272 -7.26 6.42 -12.72
CA ILE A 272 -8.37 7.35 -12.97
C ILE A 272 -9.72 6.65 -12.72
N SER A 273 -10.69 7.42 -12.24
CA SER A 273 -12.08 6.95 -12.15
C SER A 273 -12.74 7.07 -13.51
N GLN A 274 -13.35 5.98 -13.99
CA GLN A 274 -14.14 5.93 -15.21
C GLN A 274 -15.48 5.26 -14.91
N GLY A 275 -16.55 6.07 -14.82
CA GLY A 275 -17.83 5.63 -14.27
C GLY A 275 -17.64 5.10 -12.84
N ASP A 276 -18.19 3.92 -12.57
CA ASP A 276 -18.14 3.27 -11.24
C ASP A 276 -16.87 2.43 -11.02
N LYS A 277 -15.87 2.54 -11.91
CA LYS A 277 -14.65 1.73 -11.86
C LYS A 277 -13.40 2.60 -11.80
N MET A 278 -12.41 2.11 -11.07
CA MET A 278 -11.05 2.63 -11.17
C MET A 278 -10.30 1.86 -12.25
N GLN A 279 -9.62 2.58 -13.13
CA GLN A 279 -8.74 2.02 -14.14
C GLN A 279 -7.30 2.32 -13.75
N TRP A 280 -6.45 1.30 -13.72
CA TRP A 280 -5.00 1.44 -13.60
C TRP A 280 -4.38 1.26 -14.99
N VAL A 281 -3.52 2.20 -15.36
CA VAL A 281 -2.85 2.21 -16.65
C VAL A 281 -1.35 2.23 -16.39
N GLU A 282 -0.64 1.26 -16.97
CA GLU A 282 0.81 1.24 -16.95
C GLU A 282 1.37 2.43 -17.74
N GLY A 283 2.55 2.90 -17.37
CA GLY A 283 3.18 4.04 -18.01
C GLY A 283 4.69 3.98 -17.86
N ILE A 284 5.35 5.07 -18.24
CA ILE A 284 6.81 5.19 -18.20
C ILE A 284 7.27 5.09 -16.74
N THR A 285 8.06 4.08 -16.45
CA THR A 285 8.63 3.79 -15.14
C THR A 285 9.77 4.74 -14.79
N LEU A 286 10.12 4.84 -13.50
CA LEU A 286 11.31 5.60 -13.07
C LEU A 286 12.58 5.01 -13.68
N LYS A 287 12.66 3.68 -13.82
CA LYS A 287 13.73 2.98 -14.54
C LYS A 287 13.95 3.57 -15.93
N GLU A 288 12.89 3.68 -16.72
CA GLU A 288 12.96 4.20 -18.09
C GLU A 288 13.31 5.69 -18.12
N ILE A 289 12.72 6.49 -17.23
CA ILE A 289 12.99 7.95 -17.15
C ILE A 289 14.46 8.22 -16.86
N PHE A 290 15.05 7.46 -15.93
CA PHE A 290 16.43 7.64 -15.52
C PHE A 290 17.43 6.79 -16.33
N GLY A 291 16.96 6.01 -17.31
CA GLY A 291 17.81 5.14 -18.13
C GLY A 291 18.52 4.05 -17.32
N LEU A 292 17.89 3.53 -16.27
CA LEU A 292 18.48 2.53 -15.37
C LEU A 292 18.29 1.11 -15.93
N TYR A 293 19.26 0.25 -15.65
CA TYR A 293 19.18 -1.17 -16.00
C TYR A 293 18.39 -1.97 -14.94
N GLU A 294 17.92 -3.16 -15.31
CA GLU A 294 17.00 -3.98 -14.50
C GLU A 294 17.59 -4.44 -13.14
N GLY A 295 18.91 -4.63 -13.10
CA GLY A 295 19.65 -5.03 -11.90
C GLY A 295 20.10 -3.88 -11.00
N TRP A 296 19.74 -2.62 -11.28
CA TRP A 296 20.24 -1.47 -10.51
C TRP A 296 20.02 -1.66 -9.00
N PRO A 297 21.02 -1.31 -8.15
CA PRO A 297 22.31 -0.71 -8.47
C PRO A 297 23.47 -1.72 -8.62
N GLU A 298 23.20 -3.03 -8.65
CA GLU A 298 24.24 -4.05 -8.72
C GLU A 298 24.88 -4.06 -10.12
N LYS A 299 26.20 -3.90 -10.23
CA LYS A 299 26.87 -3.86 -11.54
C LYS A 299 26.51 -5.08 -12.38
N ILE A 300 26.26 -4.87 -13.67
CA ILE A 300 26.23 -5.97 -14.66
C ILE A 300 27.59 -6.66 -14.57
N LYS A 301 27.63 -7.90 -14.08
CA LYS A 301 28.82 -8.74 -14.23
C LYS A 301 28.91 -9.08 -15.72
N VAL A 302 29.73 -8.33 -16.44
CA VAL A 302 30.17 -8.73 -17.78
C VAL A 302 31.14 -9.88 -17.54
N ASN A 303 30.70 -11.10 -17.86
CA ASN A 303 31.58 -12.27 -17.94
C ASN A 303 32.48 -12.15 -19.17
#